data_AF-A3ZQT7-F1
#
_entry.id   AF-A3ZQT7-F1
#
_cell.length_a   1.000
_cell.length_b   1.000
_cell.length_c   1.000
_cell.angle_alpha   90.00
_cell.angle_beta   90.00
_cell.angle_gamma   90.00
#
_symmetry.space_group_name_H-M   'P 1'
#
loop_
_entity.id
_entity.type
_entity.pdbx_description
1 polymer ?
#
loop_
_entity_poly.entity_id
_entity_poly.type
_entity_poly.pdbx_seq_one_letter_code
_entity_poly.pdbx_strand_id
1 'polypeptide(L)' 'MINVKSSSSKCLKTKGPSYHDFYWQARYGAFSVSESKVSDVVEYIRQQEEYHQRFDFQTEFRTLCPRHGVVLDERFAWD' A
#
# COMPACT_ATOMS: atom_id res chain seq x y z
N MET A 1 -5.98 -9.66 5.56
CA MET A 1 -4.85 -8.70 5.71
C MET A 1 -4.17 -8.76 7.08
N ILE A 2 -4.89 -8.69 8.20
CA ILE A 2 -4.27 -8.73 9.55
C ILE A 2 -3.36 -9.95 9.74
N ASN A 3 -3.82 -11.16 9.43
CA ASN A 3 -3.00 -12.37 9.56
C ASN A 3 -1.73 -12.34 8.68
N VAL A 4 -1.82 -11.79 7.47
CA VAL A 4 -0.68 -11.65 6.55
C VAL A 4 0.34 -10.65 7.11
N LYS A 5 -0.13 -9.50 7.62
CA LYS A 5 0.73 -8.50 8.25
C LYS A 5 1.38 -9.06 9.53
N SER A 6 0.62 -9.71 10.40
CA SER A 6 1.15 -10.26 11.66
C SER A 6 2.15 -11.40 11.46
N SER A 7 1.89 -12.33 10.54
CA SER A 7 2.82 -13.45 10.27
C SER A 7 4.10 -12.97 9.60
N SER A 8 4.01 -12.02 8.65
CA SER A 8 5.17 -11.43 7.99
C SER A 8 6.01 -10.56 8.94
N SER A 9 5.40 -9.78 9.84
CA SER A 9 6.15 -9.05 10.88
C SER A 9 6.93 -9.99 11.79
N LYS A 10 6.33 -11.10 12.22
CA LYS A 10 7.04 -12.13 13.01
C LYS A 10 8.20 -12.72 12.23
N CYS A 11 8.00 -13.05 10.95
CA CYS A 11 9.02 -13.59 10.07
C CYS A 11 10.17 -12.60 9.81
N LEU A 12 9.87 -11.31 9.61
CA LEU A 12 10.89 -10.31 9.33
C LEU A 12 11.76 -10.02 10.57
N LYS A 13 11.14 -10.02 11.77
CA LYS A 13 11.85 -9.84 13.04
C LYS A 13 12.86 -10.96 13.34
N THR A 14 12.72 -12.14 12.74
CA THR A 14 13.72 -13.22 12.87
C THR A 14 14.92 -13.06 11.92
N LYS A 15 14.87 -12.13 10.95
CA LYS A 15 15.93 -11.93 9.95
C LYS A 15 17.11 -11.08 10.44
N GLY A 16 16.99 -10.43 11.60
CA GLY A 16 18.10 -9.73 12.24
C GLY A 16 17.68 -8.52 13.07
N PRO A 17 18.63 -7.91 13.81
CA PRO A 17 18.37 -6.79 14.72
C PRO A 17 17.76 -5.57 14.02
N SER A 18 18.15 -5.34 12.77
CA SER A 18 17.67 -4.22 11.95
C SER A 18 16.15 -4.22 11.69
N TYR A 19 15.47 -5.35 11.91
CA TYR A 19 14.03 -5.50 11.69
C TYR A 19 13.24 -5.61 12.99
N HIS A 20 13.89 -5.51 14.15
CA HIS A 20 13.25 -5.65 15.47
C HIS A 20 12.07 -4.67 15.64
N ASP A 21 12.27 -3.44 15.19
CA ASP A 21 11.31 -2.35 15.30
C ASP A 21 10.41 -2.21 14.06
N PHE A 22 10.48 -3.16 13.11
CA PHE A 22 9.58 -3.16 11.98
C PHE A 22 8.14 -3.43 12.42
N TYR A 23 7.22 -2.59 11.95
CA TYR A 23 5.79 -2.79 12.03
C TYR A 23 5.14 -2.33 10.72
N TRP A 24 4.11 -3.04 10.30
CA TRP A 24 3.28 -2.59 9.19
C TRP A 24 2.47 -1.37 9.62
N GLN A 25 2.15 -0.50 8.65
CA GLN A 25 1.12 0.51 8.84
C GLN A 25 -0.19 -0.12 9.34
N ALA A 26 -0.91 0.58 10.22
CA ALA A 26 -2.12 0.08 10.86
C ALA A 26 -3.23 -0.25 9.85
N ARG A 27 -3.32 0.53 8.77
CA ARG A 27 -4.39 0.45 7.76
C ARG A 27 -3.91 -0.15 6.44
N TYR A 28 -4.85 -0.48 5.56
CA TYR A 28 -4.57 -0.92 4.20
C TYR A 28 -5.68 -0.48 3.25
N GLY A 29 -5.33 -0.19 2.00
CA GLY A 29 -6.28 -0.02 0.89
C GLY A 29 -6.41 -1.32 0.11
N ALA A 30 -7.63 -1.63 -0.34
CA ALA A 30 -7.88 -2.73 -1.26
C ALA A 30 -8.80 -2.22 -2.37
N PHE A 31 -8.34 -2.31 -3.62
CA PHE A 31 -9.06 -1.84 -4.80
C PHE A 31 -9.26 -2.99 -5.77
N SER A 32 -10.50 -3.19 -6.22
CA SER A 32 -10.81 -4.18 -7.25
C SER A 32 -10.43 -3.63 -8.63
N VAL A 33 -9.81 -4.46 -9.44
CA VAL A 33 -9.42 -4.14 -10.83
C VAL A 33 -10.01 -5.18 -11.77
N SER A 34 -10.40 -4.76 -12.98
CA SER A 34 -10.85 -5.68 -14.02
C SER A 34 -9.70 -6.56 -14.49
N GLU A 35 -9.97 -7.82 -14.82
CA GLU A 35 -8.96 -8.79 -15.30
C GLU A 35 -8.18 -8.27 -16.51
N SER A 36 -8.87 -7.58 -17.43
CA SER A 36 -8.26 -6.95 -18.60
C SER A 36 -7.24 -5.85 -18.28
N LYS A 37 -7.21 -5.34 -17.05
CA LYS A 37 -6.27 -4.31 -16.59
C LYS A 37 -5.14 -4.86 -15.73
N VAL A 38 -5.05 -6.18 -15.56
CA VAL A 38 -4.01 -6.79 -14.71
C VAL A 38 -2.61 -6.46 -15.22
N SER A 39 -2.38 -6.47 -16.54
CA SER A 39 -1.10 -6.07 -17.13
C SER A 39 -0.70 -4.65 -16.75
N ASP A 40 -1.66 -3.73 -16.83
CA ASP A 40 -1.44 -2.31 -16.55
C ASP A 40 -1.13 -2.10 -15.06
N VAL A 41 -1.80 -2.85 -14.18
CA VAL A 41 -1.56 -2.81 -12.73
C VAL A 41 -0.21 -3.41 -12.36
N VAL A 42 0.20 -4.50 -13.02
CA VAL A 42 1.53 -5.09 -12.80
C VAL A 42 2.63 -4.11 -13.20
N GLU A 43 2.47 -3.48 -14.36
CA GLU A 43 3.45 -2.51 -14.85
C GLU A 43 3.49 -1.25 -13.97
N TYR A 44 2.32 -0.80 -13.51
CA TYR A 44 2.19 0.26 -12.52
C TYR A 44 2.96 -0.04 -11.23
N ILE A 45 2.79 -1.24 -10.66
CA ILE A 45 3.49 -1.65 -9.42
C ILE A 45 5.00 -1.72 -9.62
N ARG A 46 5.47 -2.17 -10.79
CA ARG A 46 6.92 -2.22 -11.08
C ARG A 46 7.56 -0.84 -11.09
N GLN A 47 6.85 0.16 -11.59
CA GLN A 47 7.35 1.53 -11.69
C GLN A 47 7.14 2.35 -10.40
N GLN A 48 6.50 1.79 -9.36
CA GLN A 48 6.19 2.53 -8.13
C GLN A 48 7.44 3.03 -7.40
N GLU A 49 8.55 2.28 -7.41
CA GLU A 49 9.79 2.72 -6.74
C GLU A 49 10.31 4.02 -7.33
N GLU A 50 10.38 4.12 -8.66
CA GLU A 50 10.80 5.34 -9.37
C GLU A 50 9.77 6.46 -9.22
N TYR A 51 8.48 6.12 -9.22
CA TYR A 51 7.40 7.10 -9.08
C TYR A 51 7.37 7.72 -7.67
N HIS A 52 7.56 6.92 -6.62
CA HIS A 52 7.57 7.37 -5.22
C HIS A 52 8.81 8.18 -4.84
N GLN A 53 9.85 8.18 -5.67
CA GLN A 53 10.94 9.17 -5.55
C GLN A 53 10.48 10.59 -5.92
N ARG A 54 9.42 10.72 -6.73
CA ARG A 54 8.95 12.00 -7.28
C ARG A 54 7.56 12.42 -6.76
N PHE A 55 6.73 11.45 -6.39
CA PHE A 55 5.35 11.66 -5.96
C PHE A 55 5.08 10.98 -4.62
N ASP A 56 4.38 11.66 -3.72
CA ASP A 56 4.04 11.07 -2.43
C ASP A 56 2.86 10.09 -2.52
N PHE A 57 2.83 9.16 -1.58
CA PHE A 57 1.76 8.18 -1.43
C PHE A 57 0.38 8.82 -1.24
N GLN A 58 0.29 9.96 -0.55
CA GLN A 58 -0.99 10.59 -0.26
C GLN A 58 -1.66 11.11 -1.54
N THR A 59 -0.88 11.64 -2.47
CA THR A 59 -1.29 12.13 -3.79
C THR A 59 -1.82 10.99 -4.64
N GLU A 60 -1.12 9.85 -4.62
CA GLU A 60 -1.59 8.62 -5.26
C GLU A 60 -2.91 8.15 -4.65
N PHE A 61 -3.00 8.10 -3.32
CA PHE A 61 -4.18 7.64 -2.60
C PHE A 61 -5.40 8.55 -2.85
N ARG A 62 -5.20 9.87 -2.86
CA ARG A 62 -6.21 10.89 -3.25
C ARG A 62 -6.70 10.70 -4.68
N THR A 63 -5.87 10.15 -5.56
CA THR A 63 -6.23 9.90 -6.97
C THR A 63 -6.95 8.55 -7.13
N LEU A 64 -6.54 7.53 -6.39
CA LEU A 64 -7.12 6.19 -6.45
C LEU A 64 -8.52 6.14 -5.82
N CYS A 65 -8.73 6.77 -4.66
CA CYS A 65 -10.02 6.69 -3.96
C CYS A 65 -11.21 7.14 -4.84
N PRO A 66 -11.21 8.33 -5.47
CA PRO A 66 -12.31 8.77 -6.34
C PRO A 66 -12.49 7.90 -7.58
N ARG A 67 -11.39 7.40 -8.18
CA ARG A 67 -11.45 6.50 -9.35
C ARG A 67 -12.18 5.20 -9.05
N HIS A 68 -12.15 4.76 -7.79
CA HIS A 68 -12.83 3.56 -7.32
C HIS A 68 -14.14 3.87 -6.57
N GLY A 69 -14.65 5.11 -6.64
CA GLY A 69 -15.91 5.53 -6.00
C GLY A 69 -15.83 5.63 -4.47
N VAL A 70 -14.63 5.68 -3.90
CA VAL A 70 -14.40 5.84 -2.47
C VAL A 70 -14.29 7.33 -2.14
N VAL A 71 -15.17 7.82 -1.27
CA VAL A 71 -15.07 9.17 -0.72
C VAL A 71 -13.96 9.18 0.32
N LEU A 72 -12.88 9.90 0.04
CA LEU A 72 -11.75 10.05 0.95
C LEU A 72 -12.04 11.18 1.94
N ASP A 73 -12.22 10.84 3.22
CA ASP A 73 -12.18 11.83 4.30
C ASP A 73 -10.74 11.92 4.82
N GLU A 74 -10.04 12.99 4.42
CA GLU A 74 -8.64 13.20 4.79
C GLU A 74 -8.40 13.27 6.29
N ARG A 75 -9.42 13.58 7.10
CA ARG A 75 -9.32 13.62 8.56
C ARG A 75 -9.06 12.24 9.18
N PHE A 76 -9.40 11.16 8.46
CA PHE A 76 -9.27 9.78 8.94
C PHE A 76 -8.33 8.94 8.06
N ALA A 77 -7.75 9.52 7.02
CA ALA A 77 -6.96 8.80 6.02
C ALA A 77 -5.50 8.60 6.40
N TRP A 78 -4.97 9.44 7.30
CA TRP A 78 -3.52 9.56 7.54
C TRP A 78 -3.04 9.11 8.93
N ASP A 79 -3.97 8.69 9.82
CA ASP A 79 -3.69 8.10 11.14
C ASP A 79 -3.27 6.61 11.08
#